data_AF-A0A969H3P9-F1
#
_entry.id   AF-A0A969H3P9-F1
#
_cell.length_a   1.000
_cell.length_b   1.000
_cell.length_c   1.000
_cell.angle_alpha   90.00
_cell.angle_beta   90.00
_cell.angle_gamma   90.00
#
_symmetry.space_group_name_H-M   'P 1'
#
loop_
_entity.id
_entity.type
_entity.pdbx_description
1 polymer ?
#
loop_
_entity_poly.entity_id
_entity_poly.type
_entity_poly.pdbx_seq_one_letter_code
_entity_poly.pdbx_strand_id
1 'polypeptide(L)'
;MLEEENLLQIIHRRLSADAQARLSYLRQRNEDGEITEMEHQELLNYVGRVEQQDVERTEALVRLAQVRGVELREFLENGEYL
;
A
#
# COMPACT_ATOMS: atom_id res chain seq x y z
N MET A 1 -18.04 -15.28 -5.71
CA MET A 1 -17.78 -14.62 -4.40
C MET A 1 -16.31 -14.69 -3.99
N LEU A 2 -15.56 -15.77 -4.28
CA LEU A 2 -14.11 -15.84 -3.98
C LEU A 2 -13.27 -14.70 -4.59
N GLU A 3 -13.61 -14.22 -5.79
CA GLU A 3 -12.89 -13.13 -6.45
C GLU A 3 -12.96 -11.83 -5.64
N GLU A 4 -14.14 -11.46 -5.16
CA GLU A 4 -14.34 -10.25 -4.36
C GLU A 4 -13.61 -10.31 -3.01
N GLU A 5 -13.69 -11.44 -2.30
CA GLU A 5 -12.96 -11.63 -1.04
C GLU A 5 -11.44 -11.48 -1.23
N ASN A 6 -10.89 -12.05 -2.31
CA ASN A 6 -9.46 -11.90 -2.63
C ASN A 6 -9.08 -10.45 -2.94
N LEU A 7 -9.92 -9.73 -3.70
CA LEU A 7 -9.70 -8.32 -4.01
C LEU A 7 -9.71 -7.46 -2.73
N LEU A 8 -10.66 -7.70 -1.82
CA LEU A 8 -10.71 -7.02 -0.53
C LEU A 8 -9.48 -7.30 0.35
N GLN A 9 -8.94 -8.52 0.30
CA GLN A 9 -7.68 -8.84 1.00
C GLN A 9 -6.50 -8.05 0.44
N ILE A 10 -6.40 -7.92 -0.90
CA ILE A 10 -5.34 -7.13 -1.53
C ILE A 10 -5.49 -5.65 -1.17
N ILE A 11 -6.72 -5.13 -1.22
CA ILE A 11 -7.03 -3.72 -0.92
C ILE A 11 -6.62 -3.36 0.50
N HIS A 12 -6.95 -4.20 1.47
CA HIS A 12 -6.64 -3.97 2.88
C HIS A 12 -5.25 -4.43 3.30
N ARG A 13 -4.44 -4.99 2.39
CA ARG A 13 -3.08 -5.41 2.73
C ARG A 13 -2.22 -4.19 3.04
N ARG A 14 -1.69 -4.17 4.26
CA ARG A 14 -0.75 -3.15 4.74
C ARG A 14 0.55 -3.82 5.19
N LEU A 15 1.62 -3.04 5.30
CA LEU A 15 2.81 -3.48 6.03
C LEU A 15 2.42 -3.85 7.47
N SER A 16 3.12 -4.82 8.08
CA SER A 16 2.96 -5.11 9.50
C SER A 16 3.35 -3.89 10.35
N ALA A 17 2.88 -3.83 11.60
CA ALA A 17 3.21 -2.74 12.50
C ALA A 17 4.73 -2.54 12.65
N ASP A 18 5.49 -3.64 12.79
CA ASP A 18 6.95 -3.58 12.89
C ASP A 18 7.61 -3.04 11.61
N ALA A 19 7.11 -3.46 10.45
CA ALA A 19 7.59 -2.97 9.16
C ALA A 19 7.27 -1.48 8.96
N GLN A 20 6.08 -1.03 9.38
CA GLN A 20 5.70 0.39 9.36
C GLN A 20 6.57 1.22 10.31
N ALA A 21 6.83 0.72 11.52
CA ALA A 21 7.69 1.37 12.49
C ALA A 21 9.13 1.48 11.97
N ARG A 22 9.67 0.41 11.38
CA ARG A 22 11.00 0.41 10.77
C ARG A 22 11.10 1.38 9.61
N LEU A 23 10.13 1.39 8.70
CA LEU A 23 10.07 2.34 7.59
C LEU A 23 10.02 3.79 8.10
N SER A 24 9.21 4.07 9.13
CA SER A 24 9.10 5.41 9.72
C SER A 24 10.44 5.86 10.32
N TYR A 25 11.12 4.98 11.05
CA TYR A 25 12.46 5.24 11.58
C TYR A 25 13.48 5.55 10.47
N LEU A 26 13.49 4.75 9.40
CA LEU A 26 14.42 4.94 8.29
C LEU A 26 14.18 6.27 7.56
N ARG A 27 12.90 6.66 7.37
CA ARG A 27 12.54 7.96 6.79
C ARG A 27 13.04 9.10 7.66
N GLN A 28 12.81 9.03 8.97
CA GLN A 28 13.29 10.05 9.91
C GLN A 28 14.81 10.21 9.83
N ARG A 29 15.57 9.10 9.86
CA ARG A 29 17.04 9.18 9.74
C ARG A 29 17.52 9.73 8.41
N ASN A 30 16.79 9.44 7.32
CA ASN A 30 17.10 9.99 6.01
C ASN A 30 16.87 11.51 5.98
N GLU A 31 15.77 11.98 6.56
CA GLU A 31 15.44 13.40 6.70
C GLU A 31 16.46 14.14 7.56
N ASP A 32 16.91 13.52 8.65
CA ASP A 32 17.93 14.07 9.55
C ASP A 32 19.35 14.02 8.96
N GLY A 33 19.55 13.36 7.81
CA GLY A 33 20.86 13.19 7.16
C GLY A 33 21.80 12.23 7.90
N GLU A 34 21.27 11.46 8.86
CA GLU A 34 22.04 10.53 9.70
C GLU A 34 21.98 9.09 9.19
N ILE A 35 21.27 8.82 8.08
CA ILE A 35 21.09 7.47 7.55
C ILE A 35 22.43 6.85 7.08
N THR A 36 22.67 5.59 7.43
CA THR A 36 23.81 4.85 6.87
C THR A 36 23.49 4.32 5.48
N GLU A 37 24.51 3.99 4.68
CA GLU A 37 24.29 3.39 3.35
C GLU A 37 23.43 2.12 3.42
N MET A 38 23.69 1.25 4.40
CA MET A 38 22.90 0.02 4.60
C MET A 38 21.43 0.33 4.89
N GLU A 39 21.16 1.34 5.72
CA GLU A 39 19.81 1.77 6.05
C GLU A 39 19.12 2.48 4.89
N HIS A 40 19.87 3.21 4.07
CA HIS A 40 19.35 3.82 2.87
C HIS A 40 18.92 2.75 1.85
N GLN A 41 19.70 1.69 1.68
CA GLN A 41 19.28 0.53 0.88
C GLN A 41 18.04 -0.17 1.47
N GLU A 42 17.97 -0.31 2.80
CA GLU A 42 16.78 -0.84 3.46
C GLU A 42 15.54 0.05 3.22
N LEU A 43 15.71 1.37 3.28
CA LEU A 43 14.66 2.34 3.01
C LEU A 43 14.14 2.21 1.57
N LEU A 44 15.05 2.12 0.58
CA LEU A 44 14.68 1.93 -0.82
C LEU A 44 13.87 0.64 -1.03
N ASN A 45 14.26 -0.46 -0.36
CA ASN A 45 13.52 -1.72 -0.42
C ASN A 45 12.10 -1.58 0.16
N TYR A 46 11.93 -0.88 1.29
CA TYR A 46 10.61 -0.61 1.84
C TYR A 46 9.77 0.27 0.94
N VAL A 47 10.34 1.34 0.39
CA VAL A 47 9.65 2.25 -0.54
C VAL A 47 9.16 1.48 -1.75
N GLY A 48 10.02 0.70 -2.40
CA GLY A 48 9.63 -0.11 -3.55
C GLY A 48 8.53 -1.13 -3.21
N ARG A 49 8.56 -1.72 -2.01
CA ARG A 49 7.47 -2.61 -1.55
C ARG A 49 6.16 -1.86 -1.37
N VAL A 50 6.17 -0.65 -0.79
CA VAL A 50 4.94 0.16 -0.63
C VAL A 50 4.38 0.56 -1.99
N GLU A 51 5.22 1.04 -2.89
CA GLU A 51 4.80 1.42 -4.26
C GLU A 51 4.19 0.23 -5.00
N GLN A 52 4.79 -0.96 -4.91
CA GLN A 52 4.22 -2.18 -5.50
C GLN A 52 2.87 -2.53 -4.88
N GLN A 53 2.72 -2.39 -3.55
CA GLN A 53 1.44 -2.60 -2.88
C GLN A 53 0.39 -1.56 -3.30
N ASP A 54 0.79 -0.32 -3.56
CA ASP A 54 -0.11 0.75 -4.04
C ASP A 54 -0.62 0.47 -5.46
N VAL A 55 0.25 -0.03 -6.35
CA VAL A 55 -0.14 -0.47 -7.70
C VAL A 55 -1.15 -1.63 -7.61
N GLU A 56 -0.82 -2.68 -6.86
CA GLU A 56 -1.72 -3.84 -6.70
C GLU A 56 -3.06 -3.45 -6.06
N ARG A 57 -3.05 -2.52 -5.10
CA ARG A 57 -4.28 -1.98 -4.49
C ARG A 57 -5.12 -1.26 -5.54
N THR A 58 -4.52 -0.43 -6.36
CA THR A 58 -5.22 0.34 -7.41
C THR A 58 -5.86 -0.59 -8.43
N GLU A 59 -5.13 -1.62 -8.88
CA GLU A 59 -5.66 -2.64 -9.78
C GLU A 59 -6.83 -3.42 -9.15
N ALA A 60 -6.70 -3.78 -7.87
CA ALA A 60 -7.76 -4.47 -7.14
C ALA A 60 -9.02 -3.61 -6.96
N LEU A 61 -8.87 -2.30 -6.72
CA LEU A 61 -10.00 -1.35 -6.63
C LEU A 61 -10.74 -1.24 -7.96
N VAL A 62 -10.01 -1.08 -9.07
CA VAL A 62 -10.59 -1.06 -10.42
C VAL A 62 -11.38 -2.34 -10.67
N ARG A 63 -10.79 -3.49 -10.34
CA ARG A 63 -11.43 -4.79 -10.57
C ARG A 63 -12.66 -4.99 -9.68
N LEU A 64 -12.61 -4.54 -8.42
CA LEU A 64 -13.73 -4.65 -7.50
C LEU A 64 -14.92 -3.79 -7.96
N ALA A 65 -14.67 -2.58 -8.46
CA ALA A 65 -15.70 -1.73 -9.05
C ALA A 65 -16.40 -2.44 -10.24
N GLN A 66 -15.63 -3.10 -11.12
CA GLN A 66 -16.18 -3.90 -12.22
C GLN A 66 -17.04 -5.08 -11.73
N VAL A 67 -16.56 -5.83 -10.72
CA VAL A 67 -17.29 -6.96 -10.14
C VAL A 67 -18.63 -6.51 -9.54
N ARG A 68 -18.67 -5.31 -8.94
CA ARG A 68 -19.87 -4.72 -8.35
C ARG A 68 -20.75 -3.96 -9.35
N GLY A 69 -20.28 -3.77 -10.58
CA GLY A 69 -21.00 -3.02 -11.62
C GLY A 69 -21.18 -1.53 -11.31
N VAL A 70 -20.22 -0.93 -10.57
CA VAL A 70 -20.23 0.49 -10.20
C VAL A 70 -19.06 1.23 -10.84
N GLU A 71 -19.22 2.53 -11.05
CA GLU A 71 -18.12 3.37 -11.53
C GLU A 71 -17.05 3.53 -10.45
N LEU A 72 -15.77 3.46 -10.82
CA LEU A 72 -14.66 3.54 -9.86
C LEU A 72 -14.69 4.86 -9.06
N ARG A 73 -15.11 5.96 -9.70
CA ARG A 73 -15.21 7.24 -9.03
C ARG A 73 -16.24 7.22 -7.89
N GLU A 74 -17.43 6.69 -8.16
CA GLU A 74 -18.49 6.53 -7.16
C GLU A 74 -18.05 5.58 -6.04
N PHE A 75 -17.24 4.58 -6.40
CA PHE A 75 -16.68 3.61 -5.46
C PHE A 75 -15.67 4.22 -4.47
N LEU A 76 -14.80 5.12 -4.94
CA LEU A 76 -13.75 5.75 -4.12
C LEU A 76 -14.29 6.88 -3.22
N GLU A 77 -15.34 7.59 -3.64
CA GLU A 77 -15.93 8.70 -2.88
C GLU A 77 -16.59 8.23 -1.56
N ASN A 78 -16.89 6.94 -1.42
CA ASN A 78 -17.49 6.36 -0.21
C ASN A 78 -16.49 6.08 0.93
N GLY A 79 -15.18 6.25 0.71
CA GLY A 79 -14.14 6.14 1.75
C GLY A 79 -13.96 4.76 2.40
N GLU A 80 -14.80 3.77 2.09
CA GLU A 80 -14.74 2.41 2.65
C GLU A 80 -13.47 1.63 2.26
N TYR A 81 -12.69 2.11 1.29
CA TYR A 81 -11.57 1.39 0.68
C TYR A 81 -10.22 2.17 0.72
N LEU A 82 -10.13 3.22 1.55
CA LEU A 82 -8.92 4.03 1.83
C LEU A 82 -8.51 3.88 3.30
#